data_AF-A1ZMW8-F1
#
_entry.id   AF-A1ZMW8-F1
#
_cell.length_a   1.000
_cell.length_b   1.000
_cell.length_c   1.000
_cell.angle_alpha   90.00
_cell.angle_beta   90.00
_cell.angle_gamma   90.00
#
_symmetry.space_group_name_H-M   'P 1'
#
loop_
_entity.id
_entity.type
_entity.pdbx_description
1 polymer ?
#
loop_
_entity_poly.entity_id
_entity_poly.type
_entity_poly.pdbx_seq_one_letter_code
_entity_poly.pdbx_strand_id
1 'polypeptide(L)'
;MLMKNKVSLIFCIPIILLSSCQTKETQVQHSIQQLNQFTTQLLRKTKEKPDLITGIKDAQEYLTANKNNMRQHIELTKTTSRVQVSEKTMKAWQAAVTANLTKVETLKKVHIGQALQNEELAKQLNKLVKEYKDLLQK
;
A
#
# COMPACT_ATOMS: atom_id res chain seq x y z
N MET A 1 20.62 51.11 10.28
CA MET A 1 19.38 51.28 9.50
C MET A 1 19.53 50.47 8.21
N LEU A 2 18.85 49.32 8.11
CA LEU A 2 18.30 48.70 6.88
C LEU A 2 17.90 47.25 7.21
N MET A 3 16.59 47.07 7.38
CA MET A 3 15.89 45.79 7.35
C MET A 3 16.01 45.13 5.96
N LYS A 4 15.76 43.81 5.90
CA LYS A 4 15.18 42.98 4.81
C LYS A 4 15.92 41.64 4.72
N ASN A 5 15.35 40.45 4.55
CA ASN A 5 13.97 39.99 4.45
C ASN A 5 14.00 38.47 4.69
N LYS A 6 13.04 37.92 5.44
CA LYS A 6 12.80 36.48 5.56
C LYS A 6 12.11 36.00 4.28
N VAL A 7 12.73 35.12 3.50
CA VAL A 7 12.06 34.44 2.39
C VAL A 7 11.79 33.01 2.82
N SER A 8 10.63 32.82 3.45
CA SER A 8 10.05 31.52 3.71
C SER A 8 9.44 31.03 2.40
N LEU A 9 10.14 30.14 1.70
CA LEU A 9 9.71 29.57 0.44
C LEU A 9 8.62 28.52 0.71
N ILE A 10 7.37 28.98 0.83
CA ILE A 10 6.19 28.12 0.93
C ILE A 10 5.92 27.59 -0.49
N PHE A 11 6.32 26.34 -0.72
CA PHE A 11 5.98 25.60 -1.94
C PHE A 11 4.51 25.18 -1.83
N CYS A 12 3.60 26.08 -2.25
CA CYS A 12 2.18 25.77 -2.46
C CYS A 12 2.06 24.82 -3.66
N ILE A 13 2.06 23.51 -3.40
CA ILE A 13 1.58 22.52 -4.36
C ILE A 13 0.07 22.72 -4.49
N PRO A 14 -0.47 23.10 -5.65
CA PRO A 14 -1.91 23.16 -5.82
C PRO A 14 -2.47 21.74 -5.69
N ILE A 15 -3.25 21.51 -4.64
CA ILE A 15 -4.10 20.32 -4.52
C ILE A 15 -5.19 20.48 -5.59
N ILE A 16 -4.94 19.87 -6.74
CA ILE A 16 -5.93 19.72 -7.80
C ILE A 16 -7.01 18.77 -7.25
N LEU A 17 -8.00 19.32 -6.55
CA LEU A 17 -9.28 18.67 -6.30
C LEU A 17 -10.09 18.73 -7.60
N LEU A 18 -9.69 17.94 -8.60
CA LEU A 18 -10.57 17.60 -9.71
C LEU A 18 -11.62 16.64 -9.17
N SER A 19 -12.74 17.20 -8.70
CA SER A 19 -14.02 16.50 -8.60
C SER A 19 -14.50 16.15 -10.03
N SER A 20 -13.80 15.22 -10.67
CA SER A 20 -14.27 14.55 -11.88
C SER A 20 -15.29 13.51 -11.44
N CYS A 21 -16.46 13.51 -12.09
CA CYS A 21 -17.43 12.44 -11.96
C CYS A 21 -16.83 11.18 -12.62
N GLN A 22 -15.92 10.50 -11.92
CA GLN A 22 -15.27 9.30 -12.43
C GLN A 22 -16.27 8.16 -12.45
N THR A 23 -16.32 7.42 -13.56
CA THR A 23 -17.10 6.19 -13.62
C THR A 23 -16.55 5.17 -12.63
N LYS A 24 -17.38 4.22 -12.19
CA LYS A 24 -16.90 3.12 -11.34
C LYS A 24 -15.78 2.33 -12.00
N GLU A 25 -15.82 2.19 -13.32
CA GLU A 25 -14.75 1.58 -14.11
C GLU A 25 -13.40 2.27 -13.86
N THR A 26 -13.34 3.59 -14.01
CA THR A 26 -12.12 4.38 -13.75
C THR A 26 -11.69 4.31 -12.29
N GLN A 27 -12.65 4.36 -11.35
CA GLN A 27 -12.32 4.29 -9.93
C GLN A 27 -11.73 2.92 -9.54
N VAL A 28 -12.25 1.80 -10.09
CA VAL A 28 -11.68 0.47 -9.85
C VAL A 28 -10.30 0.33 -10.48
N GLN A 29 -10.11 0.83 -11.72
CA GLN A 29 -8.78 0.85 -12.34
C GLN A 29 -7.77 1.66 -11.52
N HIS A 30 -8.20 2.79 -10.95
CA HIS A 30 -7.39 3.57 -10.05
C HIS A 30 -7.06 2.80 -8.75
N SER A 31 -8.03 2.11 -8.16
CA SER A 31 -7.79 1.23 -6.99
C SER A 31 -6.75 0.15 -7.29
N ILE A 32 -6.73 -0.43 -8.50
CA ILE A 32 -5.69 -1.38 -8.93
C ILE A 32 -4.30 -0.73 -8.88
N GLN A 33 -4.17 0.48 -9.44
CA GLN A 33 -2.91 1.23 -9.44
C GLN A 33 -2.47 1.55 -8.01
N GLN A 34 -3.38 2.04 -7.18
CA GLN A 34 -3.11 2.35 -5.78
C GLN A 34 -2.66 1.12 -4.99
N LEU A 35 -3.30 -0.03 -5.19
CA LEU A 35 -2.90 -1.29 -4.54
C LEU A 35 -1.48 -1.70 -4.95
N ASN A 36 -1.16 -1.65 -6.25
CA ASN A 36 0.16 -1.98 -6.76
C ASN A 36 1.25 -1.04 -6.20
N GLN A 37 0.99 0.27 -6.18
CA GLN A 37 1.89 1.26 -5.63
C GLN A 37 2.07 1.09 -4.12
N PHE A 38 0.98 0.92 -3.38
CA PHE A 38 0.99 0.66 -1.95
C PHE A 38 1.87 -0.55 -1.60
N THR A 39 1.68 -1.67 -2.31
CA THR A 39 2.48 -2.89 -2.11
C THR A 39 3.95 -2.67 -2.44
N THR A 40 4.24 -1.97 -3.54
CA THR A 40 5.61 -1.68 -3.96
C THR A 40 6.33 -0.82 -2.93
N GLN A 41 5.66 0.20 -2.39
CA GLN A 41 6.21 1.06 -1.35
C GLN A 41 6.47 0.29 -0.05
N LEU A 42 5.53 -0.58 0.35
CA LEU A 42 5.67 -1.44 1.51
C LEU A 42 6.91 -2.36 1.37
N LEU A 43 7.08 -3.04 0.24
CA LEU A 43 8.23 -3.91 -0.01
C LEU A 43 9.54 -3.15 -0.21
N ARG A 44 9.47 -1.90 -0.66
CA ARG A 44 10.65 -1.03 -0.74
C ARG A 44 11.17 -0.73 0.67
N LYS A 45 10.28 -0.40 1.61
CA LYS A 45 10.66 -0.11 3.01
C LYS A 45 11.43 -1.27 3.67
N THR A 46 11.08 -2.52 3.36
CA THR A 46 11.79 -3.69 3.88
C THR A 46 13.22 -3.86 3.34
N LYS A 47 13.60 -3.12 2.29
CA LYS A 47 14.89 -3.23 1.58
C LYS A 47 15.76 -1.99 1.70
N GLU A 48 15.22 -0.88 2.18
CA GLU A 48 15.93 0.41 2.26
C GLU A 48 16.92 0.50 3.42
N LYS A 49 16.79 -0.39 4.40
CA LYS A 49 17.61 -0.41 5.59
C LYS A 49 18.61 -1.57 5.52
N PRO A 50 19.85 -1.38 6.03
CA PRO A 50 20.82 -2.47 6.15
C PRO A 50 20.33 -3.59 7.08
N ASP A 51 19.58 -3.22 8.12
CA ASP A 51 18.95 -4.16 9.04
C ASP A 51 17.52 -4.50 8.60
N LEU A 52 17.26 -5.80 8.43
CA LEU A 52 15.98 -6.32 7.97
C LEU A 52 14.85 -6.04 8.98
N ILE A 53 15.12 -6.14 10.28
CA ILE A 53 14.10 -5.90 11.32
C ILE A 53 13.63 -4.45 11.27
N THR A 54 14.56 -3.51 11.16
CA THR A 54 14.27 -2.08 11.00
C THR A 54 13.47 -1.83 9.71
N GLY A 55 13.87 -2.43 8.58
CA GLY A 55 13.11 -2.31 7.34
C GLY A 55 11.68 -2.86 7.44
N ILE A 56 11.47 -3.96 8.16
CA ILE A 56 10.13 -4.52 8.40
C ILE A 56 9.30 -3.60 9.30
N LYS A 57 9.91 -2.98 10.32
CA LYS A 57 9.24 -1.98 11.17
C LYS A 57 8.81 -0.76 10.37
N ASP A 58 9.67 -0.22 9.51
CA ASP A 58 9.33 0.90 8.61
C ASP A 58 8.16 0.52 7.67
N ALA A 59 8.16 -0.71 7.14
CA ALA A 59 7.08 -1.22 6.31
C ALA A 59 5.76 -1.37 7.09
N GLN A 60 5.84 -1.79 8.35
CA GLN A 60 4.71 -1.92 9.25
C GLN A 60 4.10 -0.56 9.62
N GLU A 61 4.94 0.45 9.86
CA GLU A 61 4.50 1.83 10.07
C GLU A 61 3.81 2.39 8.81
N TYR A 62 4.41 2.18 7.64
CA TYR A 62 3.81 2.57 6.36
C TYR A 62 2.46 1.89 6.14
N LEU A 63 2.34 0.58 6.40
CA LEU A 63 1.07 -0.14 6.33
C LEU A 63 0.05 0.51 7.27
N THR A 64 0.44 0.76 8.52
CA THR A 64 -0.46 1.30 9.55
C THR A 64 -0.97 2.69 9.20
N ALA A 65 -0.11 3.56 8.68
CA ALA A 65 -0.45 4.94 8.30
C ALA A 65 -1.39 4.99 7.09
N ASN A 66 -1.24 4.07 6.14
CA ASN A 66 -1.96 4.11 4.86
C ASN A 66 -3.12 3.10 4.77
N LYS A 67 -3.28 2.20 5.76
CA LYS A 67 -4.32 1.15 5.74
C LYS A 67 -5.73 1.68 5.52
N ASN A 68 -6.05 2.84 6.09
CA ASN A 68 -7.40 3.40 6.02
C ASN A 68 -7.72 3.91 4.61
N ASN A 69 -6.75 4.56 3.95
CA ASN A 69 -6.89 4.95 2.56
C ASN A 69 -7.03 3.73 1.65
N MET A 70 -6.18 2.70 1.84
CA MET A 70 -6.30 1.46 1.06
C MET A 70 -7.62 0.72 1.30
N ARG A 71 -8.14 0.74 2.53
CA ARG A 71 -9.46 0.18 2.84
C ARG A 71 -10.56 0.84 2.00
N GLN A 72 -10.51 2.16 1.78
CA GLN A 72 -11.50 2.84 0.93
C GLN A 72 -11.48 2.31 -0.50
N HIS A 73 -10.29 2.07 -1.07
CA HIS A 73 -10.14 1.47 -2.40
C HIS A 73 -10.71 0.05 -2.47
N ILE A 74 -10.50 -0.75 -1.42
CA ILE A 74 -11.02 -2.12 -1.33
C ILE A 74 -12.55 -2.12 -1.19
N GLU A 75 -13.11 -1.33 -0.28
CA GLU A 75 -14.56 -1.23 -0.07
C GLU A 75 -15.30 -0.72 -1.31
N LEU A 76 -14.69 0.20 -2.06
CA LEU A 76 -15.21 0.63 -3.34
C LEU A 76 -15.41 -0.57 -4.28
N THR A 77 -14.44 -1.48 -4.37
CA THR A 77 -14.56 -2.66 -5.25
C THR A 77 -15.57 -3.68 -4.73
N LYS A 78 -15.69 -3.87 -3.41
CA LYS A 78 -16.69 -4.77 -2.79
C LYS A 78 -18.12 -4.30 -3.05
N THR A 79 -18.34 -2.98 -3.03
CA THR A 79 -19.66 -2.36 -3.24
C THR A 79 -20.00 -2.12 -4.71
N THR A 80 -19.05 -2.35 -5.62
CA THR A 80 -19.25 -2.16 -7.06
C THR A 80 -19.92 -3.39 -7.67
N SER A 81 -21.11 -3.19 -8.24
CA SER A 81 -21.83 -4.26 -8.95
C SER A 81 -21.19 -4.57 -10.30
N ARG A 82 -21.36 -5.81 -10.79
CA ARG A 82 -20.91 -6.28 -12.11
C ARG A 82 -21.52 -5.52 -13.29
N VAL A 83 -22.62 -4.79 -13.08
CA VAL A 83 -23.21 -3.92 -14.13
C VAL A 83 -22.55 -2.54 -14.21
N GLN A 84 -21.79 -2.14 -13.18
CA GLN A 84 -21.14 -0.83 -13.09
C GLN A 84 -19.70 -0.85 -13.64
N VAL A 85 -19.09 -2.04 -13.74
CA VAL A 85 -17.69 -2.26 -14.14
C VAL A 85 -17.59 -3.51 -14.99
N SER A 86 -16.73 -3.47 -16.00
CA SER A 86 -16.51 -4.60 -16.91
C SER A 86 -15.96 -5.83 -16.20
N GLU A 87 -16.29 -7.02 -16.70
CA GLU A 87 -15.72 -8.27 -16.20
C GLU A 87 -14.19 -8.28 -16.28
N LYS A 88 -13.63 -7.69 -17.34
CA LYS A 88 -12.19 -7.51 -17.53
C LYS A 88 -11.56 -6.76 -16.36
N THR A 89 -12.18 -5.68 -15.92
CA THR A 89 -11.66 -4.86 -14.81
C THR A 89 -11.84 -5.52 -13.46
N MET A 90 -12.94 -6.23 -13.24
CA MET A 90 -13.11 -7.04 -12.02
C MET A 90 -12.09 -8.19 -11.94
N LYS A 91 -11.79 -8.86 -13.06
CA LYS A 91 -10.71 -9.86 -13.14
C LYS A 91 -9.34 -9.24 -12.89
N ALA A 92 -9.07 -8.06 -13.46
CA ALA A 92 -7.82 -7.35 -13.23
C ALA A 92 -7.63 -6.96 -11.75
N TRP A 93 -8.71 -6.56 -11.08
CA TRP A 93 -8.69 -6.32 -9.62
C TRP A 93 -8.35 -7.59 -8.84
N GLN A 94 -9.03 -8.70 -9.11
CA GLN A 94 -8.74 -9.98 -8.43
C GLN A 94 -7.29 -10.43 -8.67
N ALA A 95 -6.81 -10.31 -9.91
CA ALA A 95 -5.43 -10.64 -10.25
C ALA A 95 -4.44 -9.74 -9.49
N ALA A 96 -4.72 -8.45 -9.36
CA ALA A 96 -3.89 -7.52 -8.59
C ALA A 96 -3.88 -7.87 -7.10
N VAL A 97 -5.02 -8.20 -6.50
CA VAL A 97 -5.10 -8.65 -5.10
C VAL A 97 -4.23 -9.89 -4.89
N THR A 98 -4.42 -10.92 -5.71
CA THR A 98 -3.65 -12.17 -5.61
C THR A 98 -2.14 -11.92 -5.80
N ALA A 99 -1.76 -11.19 -6.85
CA ALA A 99 -0.36 -10.92 -7.15
C ALA A 99 0.33 -10.15 -6.01
N ASN A 100 -0.33 -9.16 -5.42
CA ASN A 100 0.26 -8.38 -4.34
C ASN A 100 0.30 -9.16 -3.02
N LEU A 101 -0.70 -9.99 -2.71
CA LEU A 101 -0.61 -10.96 -1.61
C LEU A 101 0.61 -11.89 -1.79
N THR A 102 0.78 -12.47 -2.98
CA THR A 102 1.92 -13.35 -3.26
C THR A 102 3.26 -12.63 -3.09
N LYS A 103 3.40 -11.37 -3.51
CA LYS A 103 4.63 -10.59 -3.30
C LYS A 103 4.96 -10.42 -1.82
N VAL A 104 3.97 -10.09 -1.00
CA VAL A 104 4.14 -9.90 0.45
C VAL A 104 4.41 -11.24 1.15
N GLU A 105 3.74 -12.32 0.76
CA GLU A 105 4.05 -13.67 1.28
C GLU A 105 5.44 -14.17 0.87
N THR A 106 5.92 -13.76 -0.32
CA THR A 106 7.27 -14.09 -0.78
C THR A 106 8.33 -13.49 0.13
N LEU A 107 8.10 -12.30 0.71
CA LEU A 107 9.00 -11.73 1.72
C LEU A 107 9.20 -12.70 2.88
N LYS A 108 8.12 -13.33 3.37
CA LYS A 108 8.21 -14.35 4.43
C LYS A 108 9.00 -15.57 4.00
N LYS A 109 8.78 -16.06 2.78
CA LYS A 109 9.51 -17.23 2.24
C LYS A 109 11.01 -16.95 2.10
N VAL A 110 11.38 -15.78 1.59
CA VAL A 110 12.79 -15.38 1.39
C VAL A 110 13.54 -15.33 2.72
N HIS A 111 12.91 -14.86 3.79
CA HIS A 111 13.56 -14.67 5.09
C HIS A 111 13.26 -15.77 6.12
N ILE A 112 12.66 -16.89 5.70
CA ILE A 112 12.23 -17.94 6.65
C ILE A 112 13.42 -18.54 7.42
N GLY A 113 14.57 -18.75 6.78
CA GLY A 113 15.76 -19.29 7.44
C GLY A 113 16.29 -18.36 8.55
N GLN A 114 16.31 -17.05 8.29
CA GLN A 114 16.71 -16.04 9.28
C GLN A 114 15.67 -15.93 10.40
N ALA A 115 14.38 -16.00 10.06
CA ALA A 115 13.29 -15.94 11.02
C ALA A 115 13.28 -17.15 11.98
N LEU A 116 13.67 -18.35 11.52
CA LEU A 116 13.77 -19.52 12.38
C LEU A 116 14.83 -19.39 13.47
N GLN A 117 15.83 -18.53 13.27
CA GLN A 117 16.94 -18.30 14.20
C GLN A 117 16.78 -16.99 14.99
N ASN A 118 15.76 -16.19 14.68
CA ASN A 118 15.53 -14.88 15.29
C ASN A 118 14.03 -14.65 15.53
N GLU A 119 13.61 -14.80 16.79
CA GLU A 119 12.20 -14.71 17.19
C GLU A 119 11.59 -13.33 16.89
N GLU A 120 12.34 -12.25 17.09
CA GLU A 120 11.85 -10.90 16.81
C GLU A 120 11.60 -10.71 15.32
N LEU A 121 12.52 -11.17 14.47
CA LEU A 121 12.33 -11.15 13.03
C LEU A 121 11.09 -11.97 12.62
N ALA A 122 10.94 -13.19 13.14
CA ALA A 122 9.77 -14.02 12.87
C ALA A 122 8.46 -13.33 13.27
N LYS A 123 8.43 -12.72 14.46
CA LYS A 123 7.26 -12.00 14.99
C LYS A 123 6.89 -10.82 14.10
N GLN A 124 7.84 -9.95 13.77
CA GLN A 124 7.59 -8.76 12.95
C GLN A 124 7.17 -9.13 11.53
N LEU A 125 7.82 -10.11 10.91
CA LEU A 125 7.50 -10.58 9.56
C LEU A 125 6.11 -11.22 9.49
N ASN A 126 5.76 -12.06 10.47
CA ASN A 126 4.44 -12.66 10.56
C ASN A 126 3.35 -11.61 10.77
N LYS A 127 3.61 -10.60 11.61
CA LYS A 127 2.69 -9.48 11.85
C LYS A 127 2.42 -8.71 10.55
N LEU A 128 3.47 -8.28 9.85
CA LEU A 128 3.36 -7.52 8.61
C LEU A 128 2.54 -8.27 7.55
N VAL A 129 2.87 -9.55 7.30
CA VAL A 129 2.16 -10.37 6.31
C VAL A 129 0.70 -10.60 6.72
N LYS A 130 0.45 -10.89 8.00
CA LYS A 130 -0.92 -11.10 8.50
C LYS A 130 -1.76 -9.84 8.37
N GLU A 131 -1.25 -8.69 8.78
CA GLU A 131 -2.01 -7.44 8.72
C GLU A 131 -2.26 -6.99 7.27
N TYR A 132 -1.30 -7.20 6.37
CA TYR A 132 -1.49 -6.96 4.95
C TYR A 132 -2.56 -7.88 4.35
N LYS A 133 -2.52 -9.17 4.69
CA LYS A 133 -3.54 -10.14 4.27
C LYS A 133 -4.92 -9.79 4.82
N ASP A 134 -5.00 -9.46 6.10
CA ASP A 134 -6.23 -9.05 6.77
C ASP A 134 -6.82 -7.81 6.10
N LEU A 135 -5.99 -6.83 5.68
CA LEU A 135 -6.45 -5.65 4.96
C LEU A 135 -7.15 -6.00 3.64
N LEU A 136 -6.64 -6.97 2.89
CA LEU A 136 -7.18 -7.33 1.57
C LEU A 136 -8.36 -8.30 1.61
N GLN A 137 -8.48 -9.08 2.69
CA GLN A 137 -9.45 -10.17 2.78
C GLN A 137 -10.62 -9.91 3.74
N LYS A 138 -10.47 -8.96 4.67
CA LYS A 138 -11.54 -8.55 5.59
C LYS A 138 -12.21 -7.28 5.08
#